data_AF-A0A0U1NKM3-F1
#
_entry.id   AF-A0A0U1NKM3-F1
#
_cell.length_a   1.000
_cell.length_b   1.000
_cell.length_c   1.000
_cell.angle_alpha   90.00
_cell.angle_beta   90.00
_cell.angle_gamma   90.00
#
_symmetry.space_group_name_H-M   'P 1'
#
loop_
_entity.id
_entity.type
_entity.pdbx_description
1 polymer ?
#
loop_
_entity_poly.entity_id
_entity_poly.type
_entity_poly.pdbx_seq_one_letter_code
_entity_poly.pdbx_strand_id
1 'polypeptide(L)'
;MYHSPITVPETHPDYPSVYADERHRVIVCVDRIQYILQKRKGKQWHNQSYLSEWEPLCRHYSHLPLPSASPMLLSHEIARQRRCEGYDSEV
;
A
#
# COMPACT_ATOMS: atom_id res chain seq x y z
N MET A 1 -14.45 -14.27 2.06
CA MET A 1 -13.93 -12.97 2.54
C MET A 1 -14.69 -11.88 1.82
N TYR A 2 -15.54 -11.12 2.54
CA TYR A 2 -16.27 -10.00 1.96
C TYR A 2 -15.29 -8.84 1.75
N HIS A 3 -14.90 -8.60 0.49
CA HIS A 3 -14.22 -7.36 0.15
C HIS A 3 -15.31 -6.35 -0.17
N SER A 4 -15.66 -5.49 0.79
CA SER A 4 -16.45 -4.31 0.48
C SER A 4 -15.72 -3.56 -0.64
N PRO A 5 -16.35 -3.38 -1.82
CA PRO A 5 -15.69 -2.67 -2.91
C PRO A 5 -15.43 -1.25 -2.43
N ILE A 6 -14.20 -0.77 -2.63
CA ILE A 6 -13.89 0.63 -2.34
C ILE A 6 -14.65 1.45 -3.39
N THR A 7 -15.65 2.20 -2.95
CA THR A 7 -16.53 2.97 -3.84
C THR A 7 -16.06 4.40 -4.06
N VAL A 8 -15.04 4.84 -3.31
CA VAL A 8 -14.50 6.19 -3.38
C VAL A 8 -13.24 6.25 -4.25
N PRO A 9 -12.99 7.36 -4.96
CA PRO A 9 -11.76 7.55 -5.72
C PRO A 9 -10.51 7.46 -4.84
N GLU A 10 -9.38 7.03 -5.40
CA GLU A 10 -8.08 6.96 -4.72
C GLU A 10 -7.62 8.30 -4.11
N THR A 11 -8.12 9.42 -4.62
CA THR A 11 -7.82 10.78 -4.11
C THR A 11 -8.75 11.22 -2.98
N HIS A 12 -9.79 10.44 -2.66
CA HIS A 12 -10.75 10.77 -1.61
C HIS A 12 -10.08 10.71 -0.24
N PRO A 13 -10.36 11.65 0.69
CA PRO A 13 -9.79 11.64 2.04
C PRO A 13 -10.01 10.33 2.80
N ASP A 14 -11.21 9.74 2.65
CA ASP A 14 -11.59 8.48 3.32
C ASP A 14 -11.09 7.21 2.61
N TYR A 15 -10.28 7.35 1.55
CA TYR A 15 -9.67 6.18 0.91
C TYR A 15 -8.69 5.51 1.90
N PRO A 16 -8.77 4.18 2.11
CA PRO A 16 -7.92 3.47 3.06
C PRO A 16 -6.42 3.66 2.78
N SER A 17 -5.69 4.09 3.82
CA SER A 17 -4.24 4.28 3.77
C SER A 17 -3.51 3.33 4.69
N VAL A 18 -2.38 2.82 4.21
CA VAL A 18 -1.39 2.06 5.00
C VAL A 18 -0.68 2.98 5.99
N TYR A 19 -0.40 4.21 5.54
CA TYR A 19 0.28 5.24 6.29
C TYR A 19 -0.34 6.59 5.95
N ALA A 20 -0.50 7.49 6.92
CA ALA A 20 -0.91 8.86 6.67
C ALA A 20 -0.34 9.82 7.73
N ASP A 21 0.14 10.97 7.25
CA ASP A 21 0.45 12.16 8.05
C ASP A 21 -0.26 13.40 7.45
N GLU A 22 0.08 14.59 7.93
CA GLU A 22 -0.53 15.85 7.47
C GLU A 22 -0.29 16.16 5.99
N ARG A 23 0.80 15.65 5.40
CA ARG A 23 1.32 15.99 4.07
C ARG A 23 1.34 14.81 3.11
N HIS A 24 1.52 13.59 3.59
CA HIS A 24 1.69 12.39 2.78
C HIS A 24 0.80 11.26 3.28
N ARG A 25 0.40 10.40 2.36
CA ARG A 25 -0.20 9.11 2.69
C ARG A 25 0.22 8.05 1.69
N VAL A 26 0.28 6.81 2.13
CA VAL A 26 0.49 5.65 1.27
C VAL A 26 -0.81 4.87 1.25
N ILE A 27 -1.35 4.66 0.05
CA ILE A 27 -2.55 3.85 -0.16
C ILE A 27 -2.19 2.63 -1.01
N VAL A 28 -3.11 1.67 -1.08
CA VAL A 28 -3.04 0.56 -2.03
C VAL A 28 -4.05 0.83 -3.13
N CYS A 29 -3.67 0.67 -4.39
CA CYS A 29 -4.61 0.86 -5.49
C CYS A 29 -5.79 -0.12 -5.39
N VAL A 30 -6.90 0.19 -6.05
CA VAL A 30 -8.13 -0.63 -5.97
C VAL A 30 -7.89 -2.10 -6.36
N ASP A 31 -7.02 -2.33 -7.36
CA ASP A 31 -6.67 -3.66 -7.87
C ASP A 31 -5.63 -4.40 -7.01
N ARG A 32 -5.11 -3.74 -5.96
CA ARG A 32 -4.06 -4.28 -5.08
C ARG A 32 -2.80 -4.74 -5.82
N ILE A 33 -2.41 -4.03 -6.87
CA ILE A 33 -1.20 -4.33 -7.65
C ILE A 33 -0.01 -3.43 -7.27
N GLN A 34 -0.28 -2.26 -6.68
CA GLN A 34 0.76 -1.28 -6.32
C GLN A 34 0.35 -0.41 -5.13
N TYR A 35 1.36 0.06 -4.40
CA TYR A 35 1.27 1.15 -3.44
C TYR A 35 1.32 2.49 -4.18
N ILE A 36 0.52 3.45 -3.73
CA ILE A 36 0.51 4.83 -4.26
C ILE A 36 0.87 5.76 -3.12
N LEU A 37 2.02 6.43 -3.24
CA LEU A 37 2.34 7.57 -2.38
C LEU A 37 1.59 8.78 -2.91
N GLN A 38 0.81 9.41 -2.03
CA GLN A 38 0.09 10.63 -2.32
C GLN A 38 0.60 11.78 -1.45
N LYS A 39 0.59 12.98 -2.02
CA LYS A 39 0.89 14.23 -1.33
C LYS A 39 -0.33 15.12 -1.28
N ARG A 40 -0.55 15.73 -0.13
CA ARG A 40 -1.63 16.70 0.08
C ARG A 40 -1.27 18.02 -0.58
N LYS A 41 -2.17 18.54 -1.42
CA LYS A 41 -2.14 19.93 -1.92
C LYS A 41 -3.47 20.58 -1.57
N GLY A 42 -3.45 21.46 -0.55
CA GLY A 42 -4.66 22.03 0.02
C GLY A 42 -5.58 20.96 0.63
N LYS A 43 -6.80 20.83 0.09
CA LYS A 43 -7.80 19.84 0.55
C LYS A 43 -7.78 18.53 -0.25
N GLN A 44 -6.94 18.43 -1.28
CA GLN A 44 -6.94 17.28 -2.19
C GLN A 44 -5.65 16.47 -2.05
N TRP A 45 -5.78 15.16 -2.28
CA TRP A 45 -4.67 14.23 -2.39
C TRP A 45 -4.29 14.04 -3.85
N HIS A 46 -2.98 14.03 -4.12
CA HIS A 46 -2.45 13.84 -5.47
C HIS A 46 -1.43 12.72 -5.48
N ASN A 47 -1.52 11.85 -6.47
CA ASN A 47 -0.55 10.78 -6.70
C ASN A 47 0.83 11.39 -6.98
N GLN A 48 1.81 10.94 -6.23
CA GLN A 48 3.20 11.34 -6.35
C GLN A 48 4.05 10.22 -6.94
N SER A 49 3.84 8.97 -6.51
CA SER A 49 4.59 7.82 -7.01
C SER A 49 3.80 6.52 -6.87
N TYR A 50 4.16 5.56 -7.72
CA TYR A 50 3.49 4.27 -7.86
C TYR A 50 4.56 3.19 -7.74
N LEU A 51 4.43 2.28 -6.77
CA LEU A 51 5.43 1.26 -6.50
C LEU A 51 4.76 -0.09 -6.30
N SER A 52 5.17 -1.07 -7.09
CA SER A 52 4.69 -2.45 -6.96
C SER A 52 5.35 -3.21 -5.82
N GLU A 53 6.32 -2.64 -5.12
CA GLU A 53 7.03 -3.30 -4.01
C GLU A 53 7.19 -2.33 -2.85
N TRP A 54 7.12 -2.86 -1.63
CA TRP A 54 7.24 -2.07 -0.39
C TRP A 54 8.66 -1.58 -0.11
N GLU A 55 9.67 -2.42 -0.36
CA GLU A 55 11.08 -2.10 -0.05
C GLU A 55 11.58 -0.86 -0.83
N PRO A 56 11.36 -0.73 -2.16
CA PRO A 56 11.69 0.48 -2.88
C PRO A 56 10.99 1.73 -2.33
N LEU A 57 9.75 1.58 -1.84
CA LEU A 57 8.99 2.70 -1.26
C LEU A 57 9.67 3.19 0.01
N CYS A 58 10.05 2.28 0.92
CA CYS A 58 10.79 2.64 2.13
C CYS A 58 12.16 3.26 1.81
N ARG A 59 12.86 2.73 0.81
CA ARG A 59 14.20 3.21 0.42
C ARG A 59 14.16 4.61 -0.19
N HIS A 60 13.21 4.88 -1.08
CA HIS A 60 13.07 6.19 -1.73
C HIS A 60 12.50 7.26 -0.79
N TYR A 61 11.66 6.86 0.16
CA TYR A 61 11.01 7.75 1.11
C TYR A 61 11.45 7.48 2.55
N SER A 62 12.76 7.33 2.76
CA SER A 62 13.36 7.02 4.08
C SER A 62 13.12 8.07 5.16
N HIS A 63 12.67 9.27 4.79
CA HIS A 63 12.27 10.32 5.71
C HIS A 63 10.84 10.15 6.25
N LEU A 64 10.02 9.28 5.63
CA LEU A 64 8.71 8.92 6.13
C LEU A 64 8.85 7.77 7.14
N PRO A 65 8.16 7.80 8.29
CA PRO A 65 8.21 6.75 9.32
C PRO A 65 7.40 5.52 8.91
N LEU A 66 7.79 4.90 7.81
CA LEU A 66 7.15 3.72 7.25
C LEU A 66 7.66 2.45 7.97
N PRO A 67 6.81 1.43 8.19
CA PRO A 67 7.27 0.16 8.74
C PRO A 67 8.29 -0.50 7.80
N SER A 68 9.35 -1.10 8.38
CA SER A 68 10.38 -1.78 7.60
C SER A 68 9.86 -3.05 6.91
N ALA A 69 8.86 -3.71 7.50
CA ALA A 69 8.19 -4.86 6.90
C ALA A 69 7.04 -4.42 6.00
N SER A 70 6.83 -5.13 4.89
CA SER A 70 5.67 -4.92 4.02
C SER A 70 4.37 -5.23 4.77
N PRO A 71 3.32 -4.41 4.59
CA PRO A 71 2.00 -4.68 5.16
C PRO A 71 1.27 -5.84 4.46
N MET A 72 1.87 -6.46 3.42
CA MET A 72 1.32 -7.63 2.70
C MET A 72 -0.07 -7.38 2.12
N LEU A 73 -0.27 -6.22 1.49
CA LEU A 73 -1.57 -5.81 0.96
C LEU A 73 -1.69 -5.99 -0.55
N LEU A 74 -0.58 -6.19 -1.27
CA LEU A 74 -0.61 -6.42 -2.71
C LEU A 74 -0.89 -7.89 -3.02
N SER A 75 -1.66 -8.13 -4.09
CA SER A 75 -2.08 -9.47 -4.51
C SER A 75 -0.89 -10.42 -4.74
N HIS A 76 0.21 -9.91 -5.31
CA HIS A 76 1.40 -10.73 -5.56
C HIS A 76 2.23 -10.99 -4.28
N GLU A 77 2.22 -10.07 -3.31
CA GLU A 77 2.84 -10.28 -2.00
C GLU A 77 2.12 -11.41 -1.26
N ILE A 78 0.78 -11.34 -1.19
CA ILE A 78 -0.06 -12.38 -0.59
C ILE A 78 0.14 -13.73 -1.29
N ALA A 79 0.18 -13.74 -2.63
CA ALA A 79 0.40 -14.97 -3.39
C ALA A 79 1.79 -15.57 -3.14
N ARG A 80 2.82 -14.73 -3.00
CA ARG A 80 4.18 -15.17 -2.64
C ARG A 80 4.21 -15.77 -1.24
N GLN A 81 3.62 -15.10 -0.26
CA GLN A 81 3.54 -15.59 1.12
C GLN A 81 2.89 -16.97 1.19
N ARG A 82 1.73 -17.15 0.55
CA ARG A 82 1.02 -18.45 0.52
C ARG A 82 1.86 -19.59 -0.06
N ARG A 83 2.70 -19.31 -1.07
CA ARG A 83 3.60 -20.32 -1.65
C ARG A 83 4.73 -20.71 -0.69
N CYS A 84 5.25 -19.75 0.09
CA CYS A 84 6.26 -20.02 1.10
C CYS A 84 5.67 -20.79 2.28
N GLU A 85 4.50 -20.38 2.78
CA GLU A 85 3.80 -21.06 3.89
C GLU A 85 3.48 -22.53 3.55
N GLY A 86 3.11 -22.83 2.30
CA GLY A 86 2.87 -24.20 1.86
C GLY A 86 4.10 -25.12 1.90
N TYR A 87 5.32 -24.56 1.94
CA TYR A 87 6.56 -25.33 2.00
C TYR A 87 6.92 -25.75 3.44
N ASP A 88 6.57 -24.94 4.45
CA ASP A 88 6.84 -25.23 5.86
C ASP A 88 5.87 -26.26 6.47
N SER A 89 4.75 -26.54 5.81
CA SER A 89 3.74 -27.50 6.27
C SER A 89 3.94 -28.95 5.80
N GLU A 90 4.99 -29.23 5.00
CA GLU A 90 5.31 -30.58 4.50
C GLU A 90 6.56 -31.22 5.15
N VAL A 91 6.96 -30.75 6.34
CA VAL A 91 8.09 -31.32 7.12
C VAL A 91 7.63 -31.97 8.43
#